data_AF-A0A0D8DJW6-F1
#
_entry.id   AF-A0A0D8DJW6-F1
#
_cell.length_a   1.000
_cell.length_b   1.000
_cell.length_c   1.000
_cell.angle_alpha   90.00
_cell.angle_beta   90.00
_cell.angle_gamma   90.00
#
_symmetry.space_group_name_H-M   'P 1'
#
loop_
_entity.id
_entity.type
_entity.pdbx_description
1 polymer ?
#
loop_
_entity_poly.entity_id
_entity_poly.type
_entity_poly.pdbx_seq_one_letter_code
_entity_poly.pdbx_strand_id
1 'polypeptide(L)'
;MKIKSNSADSERKFIDNIKKFFEDPLVILPECTDSCMFCPVKSYKKKIEAMMQNKNFGKYFNSADQLLSAISESYKILENERVPLTGIIKTNYGSVSFCKRGNSDEYILSGVQNYNNTVYRLLAFKNVIKNKKLNIYSSSNFFQATCKNMINIETLKDILNDEKLQYKIENGDVIFGTSGNKMEFNLFNIKIIIYEDFQQNIPYLLFKHIAMYDYNLDIKTDFLEFIDDDKGTVFEYINNNIDGRTFFSKIKKFKINYVKNNALFVIDNKNYGVEDFVKILNFDPKISDFIKDKLRESKTGFYLENANQRKIFEFLFPRYKNEIIKLMYGLNDDEIKKLKGGPLEIMNMAADIKNRKNVANKIVKPWSENSGFLIGLITEYFSHGEEAGIVYGQRGSVDSPIKKGIYSAFLSVLGKNEGWRFSDSEEKLGELIYPYMKNIINGTEINKELNKLKAIID
;
A
#
# COMPACT_ATOMS: atom_id res chain seq x y z
N MET A 1 -8.18 40.11 -8.76
CA MET A 1 -9.45 40.20 -8.03
C MET A 1 -10.59 39.98 -9.03
N LYS A 2 -11.39 38.91 -8.89
CA LYS A 2 -12.59 38.70 -9.73
C LYS A 2 -13.78 39.27 -8.99
N ILE A 3 -14.39 40.32 -9.55
CA ILE A 3 -15.59 40.97 -9.02
C ILE A 3 -16.80 40.19 -9.57
N LYS A 4 -17.73 39.76 -8.71
CA LYS A 4 -19.01 39.17 -9.10
C LYS A 4 -20.13 40.08 -8.61
N SER A 5 -21.14 40.34 -9.44
CA SER A 5 -22.40 40.89 -8.94
C SER A 5 -23.07 39.82 -8.09
N ASN A 6 -23.38 40.15 -6.84
CA ASN A 6 -24.10 39.28 -5.94
C ASN A 6 -25.61 39.42 -6.21
N SER A 7 -26.37 38.38 -5.87
CA SER A 7 -27.84 38.49 -5.84
C SER A 7 -28.29 39.44 -4.74
N ALA A 8 -29.39 40.18 -4.93
CA ALA A 8 -29.95 41.07 -3.89
C ALA A 8 -30.20 40.35 -2.55
N ASP A 9 -30.54 39.06 -2.59
CA ASP A 9 -30.72 38.24 -1.39
C ASP A 9 -29.40 37.96 -0.65
N SER A 10 -28.33 37.64 -1.38
CA SER A 10 -27.01 37.43 -0.77
C SER A 10 -26.43 38.72 -0.17
N GLU A 11 -26.73 39.85 -0.80
CA GLU A 11 -26.35 41.17 -0.35
C GLU A 11 -27.05 41.54 0.97
N ARG A 12 -28.36 41.31 1.03
CA ARG A 12 -29.16 41.50 2.24
C ARG A 12 -28.67 40.61 3.39
N LYS A 13 -28.46 39.31 3.12
CA LYS A 13 -27.94 38.35 4.11
C LYS A 13 -26.58 38.77 4.66
N PHE A 14 -25.70 39.31 3.81
CA PHE A 14 -24.40 39.83 4.24
C PHE A 14 -24.54 41.01 5.18
N ILE A 15 -25.33 42.03 4.81
CA ILE A 15 -25.57 43.20 5.66
C ILE A 15 -26.22 42.79 6.98
N ASP A 16 -27.22 41.90 6.95
CA ASP A 16 -27.89 41.40 8.15
C ASP A 16 -26.92 40.63 9.07
N ASN A 17 -25.95 39.90 8.50
CA ASN A 17 -24.89 39.25 9.28
C ASN A 17 -24.00 40.27 10.00
N ILE A 18 -23.62 41.36 9.32
CA ILE A 18 -22.82 42.44 9.93
C ILE A 18 -23.62 43.16 11.01
N LYS A 19 -24.92 43.42 10.80
CA LYS A 19 -25.78 44.00 11.84
C LYS A 19 -25.80 43.13 13.09
N LYS A 20 -26.04 41.82 12.94
CA LYS A 20 -25.99 40.85 14.04
C LYS A 20 -24.64 40.81 14.75
N PHE A 21 -23.54 40.91 14.01
CA PHE A 21 -22.21 41.00 14.62
C PHE A 21 -22.10 42.19 15.59
N PHE A 22 -22.68 43.34 15.25
CA PHE A 22 -22.62 44.52 16.11
C PHE A 22 -23.64 44.55 17.26
N GLU A 23 -24.57 43.58 17.32
CA GLU A 23 -25.41 43.35 18.50
C GLU A 23 -24.57 42.79 19.66
N ASP A 24 -23.63 41.89 19.37
CA ASP A 24 -22.62 41.41 20.31
C ASP A 24 -21.25 41.22 19.63
N PRO A 25 -20.42 42.28 19.52
CA PRO A 25 -19.12 42.21 18.87
C PRO A 25 -18.11 41.33 19.60
N LEU A 26 -18.35 40.96 20.86
CA LEU A 26 -17.43 40.12 21.63
C LEU A 26 -17.43 38.67 21.14
N VAL A 27 -18.45 38.25 20.39
CA VAL A 27 -18.55 36.91 19.78
C VAL A 27 -17.37 36.56 18.85
N ILE A 28 -16.68 37.57 18.30
CA ILE A 28 -15.47 37.34 17.47
C ILE A 28 -14.26 36.93 18.31
N LEU A 29 -14.30 37.05 19.64
CA LEU A 29 -13.17 36.72 20.49
C LEU A 29 -13.30 35.29 21.02
N PRO A 30 -12.27 34.45 20.88
CA PRO A 30 -12.28 33.12 21.47
C PRO A 30 -12.15 33.20 22.99
N GLU A 31 -12.75 32.28 23.71
CA GLU A 31 -12.60 32.16 25.16
C GLU A 31 -11.19 31.64 25.51
N CYS A 32 -10.43 32.35 26.37
CA CYS A 32 -9.13 31.83 26.84
C CYS A 32 -9.39 30.70 27.85
N THR A 33 -8.97 29.48 27.53
CA THR A 33 -9.11 28.32 28.43
C THR A 33 -8.00 28.25 29.47
N ASP A 34 -6.92 29.00 29.28
CA ASP A 34 -5.82 29.12 30.24
C ASP A 34 -5.93 30.36 31.12
N SER A 35 -5.44 30.22 32.35
CA SER A 35 -5.20 31.30 33.30
C SER A 35 -3.98 32.18 32.94
N CYS A 36 -3.73 32.41 31.65
CA CYS A 36 -2.66 33.32 31.23
C CYS A 36 -2.97 34.75 31.66
N MET A 37 -2.06 35.34 32.45
CA MET A 37 -2.16 36.71 32.96
C MET A 37 -2.17 37.75 31.82
N PHE A 38 -1.43 37.48 30.74
CA PHE A 38 -1.28 38.36 29.59
C PHE A 38 -1.94 37.82 28.30
N CYS A 39 -3.06 37.07 28.42
CA CYS A 39 -3.79 36.54 27.26
C CYS A 39 -4.15 37.71 26.29
N PRO A 40 -3.69 37.71 25.02
CA PRO A 40 -3.95 38.80 24.07
C PRO A 40 -5.44 39.08 23.87
N VAL A 41 -6.27 38.03 23.91
CA VAL A 41 -7.73 38.12 23.81
C VAL A 41 -8.31 39.02 24.89
N LYS A 42 -7.82 38.95 26.14
CA LYS A 42 -8.29 39.83 27.23
C LYS A 42 -8.04 41.31 26.92
N SER A 43 -6.93 41.62 26.24
CA SER A 43 -6.64 42.99 25.79
C SER A 43 -7.60 43.42 24.69
N TYR A 44 -7.93 42.55 23.74
CA TYR A 44 -8.90 42.85 22.70
C TYR A 44 -10.31 43.04 23.28
N LYS A 45 -10.72 42.20 24.24
CA LYS A 45 -12.01 42.32 24.95
C LYS A 45 -12.19 43.72 25.52
N LYS A 46 -11.22 44.21 26.30
CA LYS A 46 -11.26 45.57 26.88
C LYS A 46 -11.40 46.66 25.81
N LYS A 47 -10.69 46.53 24.67
CA LYS A 47 -10.74 47.52 23.58
C LYS A 47 -12.10 47.51 22.87
N ILE A 48 -12.70 46.34 22.68
CA ILE A 48 -14.03 46.18 22.05
C ILE A 48 -15.12 46.67 23.01
N GLU A 49 -15.08 46.31 24.30
CA GLU A 49 -15.99 46.82 25.33
C GLU A 49 -15.97 48.34 25.39
N ALA A 50 -14.79 48.97 25.30
CA ALA A 50 -14.67 50.41 25.23
C ALA A 50 -15.29 51.02 23.95
N MET A 51 -15.27 50.31 22.81
CA MET A 51 -15.98 50.74 21.59
C MET A 51 -17.49 50.68 21.79
N MET A 52 -17.98 49.61 22.42
CA MET A 52 -19.40 49.41 22.74
C MET A 52 -19.92 50.49 23.70
N GLN A 53 -19.22 50.72 24.81
CA GLN A 53 -19.58 51.73 25.81
C GLN A 53 -19.66 53.15 25.22
N ASN A 54 -18.72 53.49 24.34
CA ASN A 54 -18.66 54.81 23.70
C ASN A 54 -19.46 54.89 22.40
N LYS A 55 -20.11 53.79 21.96
CA LYS A 55 -20.75 53.64 20.64
C LYS A 55 -19.86 54.11 19.47
N ASN A 56 -18.55 53.95 19.61
CA ASN A 56 -17.57 54.42 18.63
C ASN A 56 -16.85 53.22 18.00
N PHE A 57 -17.57 52.51 17.14
CA PHE A 57 -17.02 51.36 16.42
C PHE A 57 -16.06 51.75 15.30
N GLY A 58 -16.05 53.02 14.86
CA GLY A 58 -15.09 53.54 13.87
C GLY A 58 -13.70 53.86 14.42
N LYS A 59 -13.50 53.83 15.75
CA LYS A 59 -12.28 54.28 16.45
C LYS A 59 -10.96 53.76 15.86
N TYR A 60 -10.93 52.51 15.41
CA TYR A 60 -9.69 51.85 14.96
C TYR A 60 -9.59 51.70 13.43
N PHE A 61 -10.44 52.40 12.66
CA PHE A 61 -10.50 52.25 11.20
C PHE A 61 -9.14 52.46 10.48
N ASN A 62 -8.27 53.31 11.03
CA ASN A 62 -6.93 53.57 10.49
C ASN A 62 -5.81 52.98 11.39
N SER A 63 -6.14 52.02 12.26
CA SER A 63 -5.17 51.44 13.18
C SER A 63 -4.24 50.46 12.47
N ALA A 64 -2.99 50.37 12.94
CA ALA A 64 -2.09 49.30 12.56
C ALA A 64 -2.56 47.91 13.07
N ASP A 65 -3.39 47.88 14.12
CA ASP A 65 -3.96 46.65 14.68
C ASP A 65 -5.05 46.10 13.75
N GLN A 66 -4.66 45.16 12.89
CA GLN A 66 -5.49 44.68 11.78
C GLN A 66 -6.82 44.06 12.22
N LEU A 67 -6.89 43.43 13.40
CA LEU A 67 -8.15 42.86 13.91
C LEU A 67 -9.14 43.98 14.25
N LEU A 68 -8.69 45.00 15.01
CA LEU A 68 -9.54 46.13 15.37
C LEU A 68 -9.89 47.00 14.17
N SER A 69 -8.94 47.19 13.25
CA SER A 69 -9.17 47.86 11.97
C SER A 69 -10.27 47.15 11.18
N ALA A 70 -10.21 45.82 11.07
CA ALA A 70 -11.23 45.04 10.37
C ALA A 70 -12.62 45.12 11.01
N ILE A 71 -12.71 45.17 12.35
CA ILE A 71 -13.96 45.43 13.07
C ILE A 71 -14.50 46.82 12.71
N SER A 72 -13.67 47.87 12.83
CA SER A 72 -14.07 49.23 12.48
C SER A 72 -14.46 49.39 11.01
N GLU A 73 -13.76 48.71 10.10
CA GLU A 73 -14.05 48.70 8.67
C GLU A 73 -15.37 48.00 8.36
N SER A 74 -15.67 46.90 9.06
CA SER A 74 -16.96 46.21 8.94
C SER A 74 -18.11 47.08 9.43
N TYR A 75 -17.90 47.91 10.45
CA TYR A 75 -18.91 48.87 10.91
C TYR A 75 -19.26 49.91 9.83
N LYS A 76 -18.25 50.43 9.11
CA LYS A 76 -18.47 51.42 8.02
C LYS A 76 -19.32 50.92 6.86
N ILE A 77 -19.49 49.61 6.73
CA ILE A 77 -20.41 49.03 5.75
C ILE A 77 -21.85 49.40 6.12
N LEU A 78 -22.19 49.47 7.41
CA LEU A 78 -23.52 49.82 7.89
C LEU A 78 -23.85 51.31 7.70
N GLU A 79 -22.84 52.16 7.57
CA GLU A 79 -23.00 53.61 7.33
C GLU A 79 -23.37 53.94 5.88
N ASN A 80 -23.18 53.00 4.94
CA ASN A 80 -23.46 53.22 3.51
C ASN A 80 -24.58 52.28 3.02
N GLU A 81 -25.71 52.84 2.59
CA GLU A 81 -26.90 52.09 2.14
C GLU A 81 -26.73 51.35 0.79
N ARG A 82 -25.60 51.52 0.10
CA ARG A 82 -25.33 50.80 -1.17
C ARG A 82 -24.48 49.57 -0.95
N VAL A 83 -24.98 48.46 -1.45
CA VAL A 83 -24.32 47.16 -1.33
C VAL A 83 -22.94 47.18 -2.00
N PRO A 84 -21.87 46.89 -1.23
CA PRO A 84 -20.51 46.93 -1.75
C PRO A 84 -20.18 45.81 -2.74
N LEU A 85 -19.27 46.13 -3.66
CA LEU A 85 -18.49 45.14 -4.41
C LEU A 85 -17.84 44.17 -3.41
N THR A 86 -18.16 42.89 -3.53
CA THR A 86 -17.55 41.85 -2.69
C THR A 86 -16.30 41.30 -3.37
N GLY A 87 -15.20 41.25 -2.61
CA GLY A 87 -14.04 40.45 -2.94
C GLY A 87 -14.26 39.00 -2.56
N ILE A 88 -13.48 38.10 -3.14
CA ILE A 88 -13.48 36.67 -2.80
C ILE A 88 -12.05 36.25 -2.50
N ILE A 89 -11.85 35.64 -1.33
CA ILE A 89 -10.61 34.97 -0.95
C ILE A 89 -10.80 33.48 -1.19
N LYS A 90 -9.85 32.88 -1.88
CA LYS A 90 -9.75 31.43 -2.01
C LYS A 90 -8.85 30.90 -0.91
N THR A 91 -9.38 29.98 -0.12
CA THR A 91 -8.65 29.21 0.89
C THR A 91 -8.61 27.75 0.46
N ASN A 92 -7.76 26.95 1.10
CA ASN A 92 -7.76 25.50 0.91
C ASN A 92 -9.10 24.86 1.34
N TYR A 93 -9.91 25.56 2.14
CA TYR A 93 -11.18 25.11 2.69
C TYR A 93 -12.41 25.62 1.92
N GLY A 94 -12.20 26.38 0.84
CA GLY A 94 -13.27 26.99 0.06
C GLY A 94 -13.07 28.48 -0.20
N SER A 95 -14.11 29.13 -0.71
CA SER A 95 -14.10 30.57 -0.99
C SER A 95 -14.91 31.34 0.05
N VAL A 96 -14.38 32.46 0.52
CA VAL A 96 -15.06 33.37 1.45
C VAL A 96 -15.20 34.75 0.81
N SER A 97 -16.41 35.30 0.84
CA SER A 97 -16.68 36.66 0.39
C SER A 97 -16.40 37.66 1.50
N PHE A 98 -15.93 38.85 1.11
CA PHE A 98 -15.69 39.96 2.02
C PHE A 98 -15.96 41.29 1.31
N CYS A 99 -16.20 42.34 2.06
CA CYS A 99 -16.30 43.70 1.59
C CYS A 99 -15.14 44.52 2.16
N LYS A 100 -14.44 45.26 1.29
CA LYS A 100 -13.35 46.15 1.67
C LYS A 100 -13.76 47.62 1.51
N ARG A 101 -13.49 48.42 2.53
CA ARG A 101 -13.71 49.88 2.60
C ARG A 101 -12.49 50.66 3.09
N GLY A 102 -11.45 49.97 3.57
CA GLY A 102 -10.25 50.52 4.15
C GLY A 102 -9.02 49.67 3.84
N ASN A 103 -8.02 49.78 4.70
CA ASN A 103 -6.70 49.18 4.49
C ASN A 103 -6.50 47.88 5.28
N SER A 104 -7.55 47.31 5.88
CA SER A 104 -7.42 46.06 6.64
C SER A 104 -6.99 44.91 5.74
N ASP A 105 -6.17 44.00 6.28
CA ASP A 105 -5.81 42.75 5.61
C ASP A 105 -7.06 41.96 5.23
N GLU A 106 -7.09 41.47 3.99
CA GLU A 106 -8.28 40.87 3.41
C GLU A 106 -8.67 39.57 4.12
N TYR A 107 -7.70 38.76 4.54
CA TYR A 107 -7.99 37.53 5.29
C TYR A 107 -8.59 37.87 6.65
N ILE A 108 -8.00 38.82 7.37
CA ILE A 108 -8.51 39.24 8.69
C ILE A 108 -9.92 39.82 8.57
N LEU A 109 -10.13 40.69 7.58
CA LEU A 109 -11.44 41.27 7.29
C LEU A 109 -12.49 40.21 6.95
N SER A 110 -12.13 39.23 6.11
CA SER A 110 -13.02 38.12 5.78
C SER A 110 -13.41 37.30 7.00
N GLY A 111 -12.49 37.10 7.96
CA GLY A 111 -12.79 36.37 9.19
C GLY A 111 -13.74 37.13 10.12
N VAL A 112 -13.56 38.44 10.27
CA VAL A 112 -14.48 39.28 11.06
C VAL A 112 -15.88 39.29 10.44
N GLN A 113 -15.98 39.47 9.12
CA GLN A 113 -17.27 39.55 8.43
C GLN A 113 -18.01 38.20 8.33
N ASN A 114 -17.31 37.09 8.58
CA ASN A 114 -17.84 35.74 8.60
C ASN A 114 -17.62 35.09 9.99
N TYR A 115 -17.75 35.87 11.07
CA TYR A 115 -17.52 35.44 12.46
C TYR A 115 -18.33 34.21 12.89
N ASN A 116 -19.49 33.99 12.28
CA ASN A 116 -20.40 32.89 12.55
C ASN A 116 -20.04 31.60 11.80
N ASN A 117 -19.08 31.65 10.89
CA ASN A 117 -18.56 30.46 10.23
C ASN A 117 -17.40 29.88 11.05
N THR A 118 -17.51 28.62 11.43
CA THR A 118 -16.53 27.92 12.29
C THR A 118 -15.13 27.89 11.65
N VAL A 119 -15.02 27.85 10.33
CA VAL A 119 -13.72 27.83 9.64
C VAL A 119 -13.20 29.24 9.47
N TYR A 120 -14.00 30.12 8.84
CA TYR A 120 -13.49 31.40 8.37
C TYR A 120 -13.25 32.41 9.49
N ARG A 121 -13.93 32.29 10.64
CA ARG A 121 -13.67 33.17 11.79
C ARG A 121 -12.22 33.10 12.29
N LEU A 122 -11.54 31.97 12.08
CA LEU A 122 -10.12 31.81 12.42
C LEU A 122 -9.20 32.77 11.65
N LEU A 123 -9.61 33.18 10.44
CA LEU A 123 -8.82 34.11 9.60
C LEU A 123 -8.64 35.48 10.28
N ALA A 124 -9.59 35.89 11.14
CA ALA A 124 -9.51 37.14 11.91
C ALA A 124 -8.25 37.20 12.78
N PHE A 125 -7.68 36.06 13.14
CA PHE A 125 -6.57 35.95 14.08
C PHE A 125 -5.21 35.66 13.44
N LYS A 126 -5.12 35.62 12.10
CA LYS A 126 -3.91 35.29 11.34
C LYS A 126 -2.64 35.95 11.88
N ASN A 127 -2.68 37.26 12.15
CA ASN A 127 -1.53 38.01 12.68
C ASN A 127 -1.34 37.82 14.19
N VAL A 128 -2.43 37.64 14.93
CA VAL A 128 -2.41 37.48 16.39
C VAL A 128 -1.73 36.16 16.77
N ILE A 129 -2.08 35.08 16.07
CA ILE A 129 -1.52 33.74 16.25
C ILE A 129 0.01 33.78 16.15
N LYS A 130 0.54 34.31 15.05
CA LYS A 130 1.98 34.38 14.79
C LYS A 130 2.71 35.29 15.78
N ASN A 131 2.17 36.47 16.06
CA ASN A 131 2.85 37.47 16.88
C ASN A 131 2.76 37.20 18.37
N LYS A 132 1.74 36.46 18.82
CA LYS A 132 1.43 36.25 20.23
C LYS A 132 1.48 34.79 20.68
N LYS A 133 1.92 33.87 19.79
CA LYS A 133 2.06 32.43 20.06
C LYS A 133 0.77 31.82 20.64
N LEU A 134 -0.36 32.14 20.01
CA LEU A 134 -1.68 31.70 20.44
C LEU A 134 -2.14 30.56 19.54
N ASN A 135 -2.69 29.49 20.13
CA ASN A 135 -3.43 28.48 19.39
C ASN A 135 -4.91 28.75 19.57
N ILE A 136 -5.68 28.70 18.48
CA ILE A 136 -7.11 28.94 18.47
C ILE A 136 -7.82 27.74 17.86
N TYR A 137 -8.87 27.29 18.54
CA TYR A 137 -9.70 26.16 18.17
C TYR A 137 -11.11 26.64 17.92
N SER A 138 -11.76 26.03 16.95
CA SER A 138 -13.08 26.46 16.51
C SER A 138 -13.96 25.26 16.18
N SER A 139 -15.17 25.24 16.72
CA SER A 139 -16.20 24.25 16.36
C SER A 139 -17.59 24.89 16.43
N SER A 140 -18.62 24.13 16.10
CA SER A 140 -20.02 24.52 16.29
C SER A 140 -20.36 24.77 17.77
N ASN A 141 -19.67 24.09 18.69
CA ASN A 141 -19.94 24.14 20.13
C ASN A 141 -19.11 25.17 20.89
N PHE A 142 -17.91 25.51 20.39
CA PHE A 142 -17.01 26.43 21.10
C PHE A 142 -16.19 27.30 20.16
N PHE A 143 -15.64 28.37 20.73
CA PHE A 143 -14.55 29.12 20.12
C PHE A 143 -13.53 29.47 21.21
N GLN A 144 -12.36 28.84 21.18
CA GLN A 144 -11.44 28.80 22.31
C GLN A 144 -10.01 29.14 21.89
N ALA A 145 -9.25 29.69 22.82
CA ALA A 145 -7.84 29.99 22.63
C ALA A 145 -7.00 29.55 23.84
N THR A 146 -5.79 29.09 23.54
CA THR A 146 -4.80 28.67 24.53
C THR A 146 -3.45 29.29 24.20
N CYS A 147 -2.71 29.68 25.24
CA CYS A 147 -1.31 30.10 25.11
C CYS A 147 -0.34 28.92 25.28
N LYS A 148 -0.86 27.72 25.57
CA LYS A 148 -0.08 26.50 25.71
C LYS A 148 -0.07 25.73 24.40
N ASN A 149 0.94 24.88 24.25
CA ASN A 149 1.05 23.97 23.12
C ASN A 149 0.31 22.65 23.41
N MET A 150 -0.98 22.72 23.72
CA MET A 150 -1.80 21.56 24.09
C MET A 150 -3.23 21.70 23.60
N ILE A 151 -3.88 20.58 23.31
CA ILE A 151 -5.32 20.50 23.04
C ILE A 151 -5.95 19.50 24.00
N ASN A 152 -7.13 19.83 24.53
CA ASN A 152 -7.91 18.90 25.34
C ASN A 152 -8.60 17.88 24.41
N ILE A 153 -8.66 16.62 24.83
CA ILE A 153 -9.36 15.56 24.09
C ILE A 153 -10.83 15.92 23.82
N GLU A 154 -11.53 16.59 24.74
CA GLU A 154 -12.93 17.02 24.51
C GLU A 154 -13.03 18.08 23.40
N THR A 155 -12.11 19.05 23.38
CA THR A 155 -11.99 20.03 22.29
C THR A 155 -11.74 19.33 20.95
N LEU A 156 -10.88 18.31 20.92
CA LEU A 156 -10.61 17.53 19.72
C LEU A 156 -11.83 16.72 19.27
N LYS A 157 -12.55 16.05 20.20
CA LYS A 157 -13.77 15.28 19.88
C LYS A 157 -14.82 16.14 19.18
N ASP A 158 -15.08 17.34 19.69
CA ASP A 158 -16.01 18.28 19.07
C ASP A 158 -15.61 18.65 17.63
N ILE A 159 -14.33 18.90 17.38
CA ILE A 159 -13.81 19.15 16.01
C ILE A 159 -14.04 17.93 15.11
N LEU A 160 -13.78 16.72 15.62
CA LEU A 160 -13.99 15.49 14.87
C LEU A 160 -15.48 15.23 14.58
N ASN A 161 -16.35 15.57 15.53
CA ASN A 161 -17.80 15.43 15.39
C ASN A 161 -18.38 16.43 14.36
N ASP A 162 -17.86 17.66 14.32
CA ASP A 162 -18.22 18.67 13.30
C ASP A 162 -17.93 18.17 11.87
N GLU A 163 -16.81 17.46 11.69
CA GLU A 163 -16.43 16.83 10.43
C GLU A 163 -17.07 15.45 10.21
N LYS A 164 -17.92 14.99 11.16
CA LYS A 164 -18.64 13.71 11.13
C LYS A 164 -17.71 12.50 10.97
N LEU A 165 -16.56 12.55 11.63
CA LEU A 165 -15.53 11.52 11.54
C LEU A 165 -15.81 10.36 12.48
N GLN A 166 -15.56 9.14 12.00
CA GLN A 166 -15.57 7.94 12.84
C GLN A 166 -14.17 7.69 13.39
N TYR A 167 -14.05 7.60 14.71
CA TYR A 167 -12.78 7.41 15.41
C TYR A 167 -12.97 6.58 16.67
N LYS A 168 -11.85 6.07 17.20
CA LYS A 168 -11.76 5.47 18.53
C LYS A 168 -10.75 6.23 19.37
N ILE A 169 -10.91 6.17 20.69
CA ILE A 169 -9.93 6.68 21.64
C ILE A 169 -9.45 5.51 22.46
N GLU A 170 -8.13 5.25 22.44
CA GLU A 170 -7.50 4.18 23.19
C GLU A 170 -6.23 4.73 23.85
N ASN A 171 -6.10 4.59 25.17
CA ASN A 171 -4.95 5.08 25.95
C ASN A 171 -4.60 6.57 25.74
N GLY A 172 -5.56 7.41 25.33
CA GLY A 172 -5.35 8.83 25.05
C GLY A 172 -4.99 9.15 23.60
N ASP A 173 -4.78 8.13 22.77
CA ASP A 173 -4.54 8.27 21.33
C ASP A 173 -5.87 8.27 20.58
N VAL A 174 -5.92 9.01 19.47
CA VAL A 174 -7.08 9.03 18.56
C VAL A 174 -6.77 8.19 17.33
N ILE A 175 -7.62 7.20 17.09
CA ILE A 175 -7.39 6.16 16.08
C ILE A 175 -8.48 6.25 15.00
N PHE A 176 -8.06 6.28 13.73
CA PHE A 176 -8.91 6.26 12.55
C PHE A 176 -8.63 4.99 11.73
N GLY A 177 -9.69 4.28 11.32
CA GLY A 177 -9.55 3.00 10.61
C GLY A 177 -9.17 1.84 11.54
N THR A 178 -8.95 0.67 10.95
CA THR A 178 -8.77 -0.59 11.71
C THR A 178 -7.74 -1.56 11.15
N SER A 179 -7.30 -1.39 9.90
CA SER A 179 -6.52 -2.42 9.21
C SER A 179 -5.52 -1.88 8.19
N GLY A 180 -4.49 -2.68 7.93
CA GLY A 180 -3.37 -2.33 7.05
C GLY A 180 -2.24 -1.61 7.78
N ASN A 181 -1.37 -0.96 7.01
CA ASN A 181 -0.29 -0.14 7.56
C ASN A 181 -0.89 1.11 8.21
N LYS A 182 -0.18 1.72 9.15
CA LYS A 182 -0.62 2.95 9.81
C LYS A 182 0.35 4.09 9.58
N MET A 183 -0.18 5.29 9.68
CA MET A 183 0.61 6.49 9.90
C MET A 183 0.29 7.09 11.25
N GLU A 184 1.27 7.76 11.83
CA GLU A 184 1.14 8.44 13.10
C GLU A 184 1.75 9.83 13.06
N PHE A 185 1.12 10.76 13.78
CA PHE A 185 1.66 12.09 14.05
C PHE A 185 1.14 12.62 15.39
N ASN A 186 1.83 13.59 15.96
CA ASN A 186 1.37 14.25 17.18
C ASN A 186 0.64 15.56 16.84
N LEU A 187 -0.63 15.65 17.26
CA LEU A 187 -1.36 16.91 17.34
C LEU A 187 -1.19 17.47 18.75
N PHE A 188 -0.21 18.36 18.92
CA PHE A 188 0.21 18.84 20.23
C PHE A 188 0.62 17.68 21.16
N ASN A 189 -0.17 17.43 22.21
CA ASN A 189 0.03 16.37 23.21
C ASN A 189 -0.76 15.09 22.93
N ILE A 190 -1.51 15.02 21.81
CA ILE A 190 -2.34 13.87 21.45
C ILE A 190 -1.74 13.18 20.24
N LYS A 191 -1.50 11.86 20.35
CA LYS A 191 -1.07 11.05 19.20
C LYS A 191 -2.27 10.70 18.34
N ILE A 192 -2.14 10.94 17.05
CA ILE A 192 -3.12 10.58 16.03
C ILE A 192 -2.58 9.39 15.25
N ILE A 193 -3.36 8.32 15.15
CA ILE A 193 -3.03 7.09 14.41
C ILE A 193 -4.08 6.88 13.33
N ILE A 194 -3.66 6.67 12.09
CA ILE A 194 -4.55 6.51 10.95
C ILE A 194 -4.12 5.26 10.18
N TYR A 195 -5.03 4.30 10.08
CA TYR A 195 -4.83 3.08 9.31
C TYR A 195 -5.13 3.27 7.81
N GLU A 196 -4.51 2.43 6.99
CA GLU A 196 -4.58 2.46 5.52
C GLU A 196 -5.99 2.28 4.97
N ASP A 197 -6.88 1.60 5.68
CA ASP A 197 -8.29 1.46 5.32
C ASP A 197 -9.09 2.77 5.49
N PHE A 198 -8.53 3.78 6.15
CA PHE A 198 -9.17 5.08 6.34
C PHE A 198 -8.82 6.07 5.22
N GLN A 199 -9.85 6.54 4.49
CA GLN A 199 -9.64 7.29 3.24
C GLN A 199 -9.48 8.80 3.42
N GLN A 200 -10.10 9.40 4.45
CA GLN A 200 -10.18 10.85 4.55
C GLN A 200 -8.85 11.49 4.99
N ASN A 201 -8.67 12.77 4.65
CA ASN A 201 -7.47 13.53 4.98
C ASN A 201 -7.57 14.17 6.36
N ILE A 202 -7.22 13.41 7.39
CA ILE A 202 -7.37 13.85 8.79
C ILE A 202 -6.58 15.13 9.10
N PRO A 203 -5.30 15.28 8.73
CA PRO A 203 -4.58 16.54 8.98
C PRO A 203 -5.32 17.76 8.41
N TYR A 204 -5.75 17.69 7.15
CA TYR A 204 -6.50 18.78 6.51
C TYR A 204 -7.82 19.10 7.25
N LEU A 205 -8.59 18.07 7.60
CA LEU A 205 -9.87 18.23 8.28
C LEU A 205 -9.71 18.83 9.68
N LEU A 206 -8.64 18.48 10.39
CA LEU A 206 -8.29 19.07 11.68
C LEU A 206 -7.86 20.53 11.55
N PHE A 207 -6.96 20.86 10.62
CA PHE A 207 -6.44 22.24 10.49
C PHE A 207 -7.41 23.24 9.90
N LYS A 208 -8.53 22.77 9.35
CA LYS A 208 -9.69 23.60 9.06
C LYS A 208 -10.25 24.29 10.31
N HIS A 209 -10.11 23.65 11.47
CA HIS A 209 -10.66 24.09 12.76
C HIS A 209 -9.62 24.56 13.77
N ILE A 210 -8.34 24.48 13.41
CA ILE A 210 -7.22 24.79 14.29
C ILE A 210 -6.31 25.81 13.60
N ALA A 211 -6.13 26.96 14.25
CA ALA A 211 -5.18 27.96 13.83
C ALA A 211 -4.04 28.03 14.86
N MET A 212 -2.85 27.58 14.45
CA MET A 212 -1.69 27.39 15.32
C MET A 212 -0.50 28.25 14.90
N TYR A 213 0.36 28.61 15.85
CA TYR A 213 1.52 29.45 15.58
C TYR A 213 2.73 28.68 15.04
N ASP A 214 2.83 27.38 15.35
CA ASP A 214 3.87 26.48 14.85
C ASP A 214 3.22 25.30 14.14
N TYR A 215 3.64 25.06 12.90
CA TYR A 215 3.07 24.06 12.00
C TYR A 215 4.13 23.02 11.66
N ASN A 216 4.51 22.22 12.65
CA ASN A 216 5.47 21.14 12.50
C ASN A 216 4.78 19.80 12.76
N LEU A 217 4.31 19.17 11.69
CA LEU A 217 3.77 17.81 11.72
C LEU A 217 4.80 16.83 11.19
N ASP A 218 5.27 15.99 12.10
CA ASP A 218 6.11 14.85 11.78
C ASP A 218 5.19 13.63 11.58
N ILE A 219 4.82 13.36 10.32
CA ILE A 219 4.03 12.19 9.94
C ILE A 219 5.00 11.03 9.64
N LYS A 220 4.77 9.88 10.27
CA LYS A 220 5.56 8.65 10.06
C LYS A 220 4.67 7.48 9.72
N THR A 221 5.10 6.64 8.78
CA THR A 221 4.45 5.37 8.44
C THR A 221 5.21 4.16 8.98
N ASP A 222 4.46 3.11 9.35
CA ASP A 222 5.03 1.83 9.83
C ASP A 222 5.49 0.88 8.70
N PHE A 223 5.20 1.23 7.45
CA PHE A 223 5.68 0.48 6.29
C PHE A 223 7.16 0.79 6.05
N LEU A 224 8.03 -0.22 6.13
CA LEU A 224 9.48 -0.07 5.98
C LEU A 224 10.05 1.10 6.80
N GLU A 225 9.82 1.09 8.13
CA GLU A 225 10.20 2.16 9.07
C GLU A 225 11.67 2.59 9.01
N PHE A 226 12.57 1.70 8.56
CA PHE A 226 13.99 2.01 8.38
C PHE A 226 14.29 2.91 7.17
N ILE A 227 13.27 3.27 6.38
CA ILE A 227 13.34 4.22 5.27
C ILE A 227 12.44 5.40 5.58
N ASP A 228 13.00 6.60 5.52
CA ASP A 228 12.25 7.85 5.69
C ASP A 228 11.10 7.98 4.68
N ASP A 229 10.00 8.58 5.11
CA ASP A 229 8.87 8.90 4.24
C ASP A 229 9.23 9.99 3.22
N ASP A 230 8.65 9.90 2.02
CA ASP A 230 8.82 10.93 0.99
C ASP A 230 8.19 12.25 1.42
N LYS A 231 9.04 13.25 1.71
CA LYS A 231 8.62 14.58 2.15
C LYS A 231 7.68 15.26 1.15
N GLY A 232 7.83 15.00 -0.14
CA GLY A 232 6.94 15.54 -1.18
C GLY A 232 5.51 15.00 -1.04
N THR A 233 5.38 13.68 -0.93
CA THR A 233 4.10 13.00 -0.70
C THR A 233 3.46 13.40 0.63
N VAL A 234 4.24 13.54 1.71
CA VAL A 234 3.74 14.04 3.01
C VAL A 234 3.18 15.46 2.86
N PHE A 235 3.90 16.36 2.17
CA PHE A 235 3.45 17.72 1.92
C PHE A 235 2.17 17.77 1.07
N GLU A 236 2.05 16.95 0.03
CA GLU A 236 0.82 16.83 -0.76
C GLU A 236 -0.37 16.38 0.09
N TYR A 237 -0.16 15.42 0.99
CA TYR A 237 -1.20 14.94 1.89
C TYR A 237 -1.63 16.04 2.84
N ILE A 238 -0.71 16.68 3.56
CA ILE A 238 -1.05 17.74 4.52
C ILE A 238 -1.85 18.89 3.87
N ASN A 239 -1.55 19.22 2.60
CA ASN A 239 -2.25 20.28 1.86
C ASN A 239 -3.55 19.83 1.17
N ASN A 240 -4.01 18.60 1.40
CA ASN A 240 -5.22 18.03 0.80
C ASN A 240 -5.18 17.93 -0.74
N ASN A 241 -3.99 17.73 -1.31
CA ASN A 241 -3.84 17.43 -2.73
C ASN A 241 -4.07 15.94 -3.03
N ILE A 242 -3.95 15.08 -2.02
CA ILE A 242 -4.19 13.64 -2.09
C ILE A 242 -4.98 13.17 -0.86
N ASP A 243 -5.72 12.07 -1.02
CA ASP A 243 -6.44 11.39 0.07
C ASP A 243 -5.55 10.37 0.79
N GLY A 244 -6.06 9.77 1.87
CA GLY A 244 -5.31 8.81 2.69
C GLY A 244 -4.87 7.57 1.89
N ARG A 245 -5.76 7.04 1.05
CA ARG A 245 -5.47 5.86 0.20
C ARG A 245 -4.34 6.15 -0.79
N THR A 246 -4.37 7.31 -1.43
CA THR A 246 -3.35 7.73 -2.40
C THR A 246 -2.02 8.00 -1.69
N PHE A 247 -2.06 8.58 -0.49
CA PHE A 247 -0.88 8.78 0.36
C PHE A 247 -0.17 7.45 0.64
N PHE A 248 -0.86 6.46 1.22
CA PHE A 248 -0.25 5.14 1.52
C PHE A 248 0.31 4.46 0.27
N SER A 249 -0.42 4.51 -0.84
CA SER A 249 0.03 3.93 -2.12
C SER A 249 1.32 4.59 -2.64
N LYS A 250 1.40 5.93 -2.59
CA LYS A 250 2.60 6.68 -3.00
C LYS A 250 3.78 6.39 -2.10
N ILE A 251 3.60 6.39 -0.77
CA ILE A 251 4.66 6.05 0.20
C ILE A 251 5.18 4.63 -0.02
N LYS A 252 4.29 3.64 -0.14
CA LYS A 252 4.69 2.25 -0.42
C LYS A 252 5.52 2.14 -1.69
N LYS A 253 5.05 2.76 -2.77
CA LYS A 253 5.77 2.77 -4.06
C LYS A 253 7.13 3.44 -3.94
N PHE A 254 7.21 4.56 -3.24
CA PHE A 254 8.46 5.27 -2.98
C PHE A 254 9.46 4.38 -2.23
N LYS A 255 9.06 3.82 -1.09
CA LYS A 255 9.95 2.98 -0.26
C LYS A 255 10.36 1.69 -0.97
N ILE A 256 9.47 1.04 -1.72
CA ILE A 256 9.81 -0.13 -2.55
C ILE A 256 10.84 0.24 -3.64
N ASN A 257 10.69 1.42 -4.27
CA ASN A 257 11.68 1.88 -5.24
C ASN A 257 13.02 2.22 -4.57
N TYR A 258 12.99 2.80 -3.37
CA TYR A 258 14.19 3.04 -2.57
C TYR A 258 14.94 1.73 -2.29
N VAL A 259 14.23 0.68 -1.86
CA VAL A 259 14.79 -0.67 -1.67
C VAL A 259 15.52 -1.15 -2.93
N LYS A 260 14.86 -1.08 -4.09
CA LYS A 260 15.42 -1.53 -5.37
C LYS A 260 16.66 -0.73 -5.77
N ASN A 261 16.62 0.59 -5.63
CA ASN A 261 17.68 1.48 -6.09
C ASN A 261 18.91 1.47 -5.17
N ASN A 262 18.74 1.08 -3.89
CA ASN A 262 19.82 1.06 -2.90
C ASN A 262 20.32 -0.36 -2.58
N ALA A 263 20.02 -1.35 -3.43
CA ALA A 263 20.48 -2.73 -3.27
C ALA A 263 20.11 -3.35 -1.90
N LEU A 264 18.94 -3.02 -1.35
CA LEU A 264 18.44 -3.57 -0.10
C LEU A 264 17.65 -4.86 -0.33
N PHE A 265 17.68 -5.79 0.63
CA PHE A 265 17.02 -7.10 0.51
C PHE A 265 15.98 -7.24 1.60
N VAL A 266 14.72 -7.08 1.22
CA VAL A 266 13.62 -6.88 2.15
C VAL A 266 12.57 -7.96 1.97
N ILE A 267 12.18 -8.56 3.10
CA ILE A 267 11.03 -9.46 3.18
C ILE A 267 10.06 -8.86 4.21
N ASP A 268 8.82 -8.66 3.78
CA ASP A 268 7.79 -7.92 4.51
C ASP A 268 8.30 -6.54 4.92
N ASN A 269 8.52 -6.27 6.21
CA ASN A 269 9.04 -5.00 6.71
C ASN A 269 10.48 -5.05 7.25
N LYS A 270 11.21 -6.14 6.98
CA LYS A 270 12.56 -6.36 7.53
C LYS A 270 13.62 -6.34 6.44
N ASN A 271 14.69 -5.60 6.68
CA ASN A 271 15.88 -5.59 5.84
C ASN A 271 16.88 -6.66 6.29
N TYR A 272 17.47 -7.36 5.33
CA TYR A 272 18.40 -8.46 5.54
C TYR A 272 19.68 -8.22 4.75
N GLY A 273 20.79 -8.79 5.24
CA GLY A 273 21.97 -9.01 4.40
C GLY A 273 21.68 -10.07 3.34
N VAL A 274 22.46 -10.08 2.25
CA VAL A 274 22.32 -11.06 1.16
C VAL A 274 22.33 -12.51 1.67
N GLU A 275 23.19 -12.81 2.66
CA GLU A 275 23.30 -14.15 3.25
C GLU A 275 21.98 -14.61 3.88
N ASP A 276 21.45 -13.80 4.81
CA ASP A 276 20.23 -14.13 5.54
C ASP A 276 19.01 -14.11 4.61
N PHE A 277 18.99 -13.19 3.64
CA PHE A 277 17.94 -13.13 2.63
C PHE A 277 17.86 -14.44 1.83
N VAL A 278 18.99 -14.91 1.26
CA VAL A 278 19.02 -16.17 0.51
C VAL A 278 18.69 -17.37 1.40
N LYS A 279 19.17 -17.36 2.65
CA LYS A 279 18.87 -18.41 3.64
C LYS A 279 17.37 -18.50 3.95
N ILE A 280 16.71 -17.37 4.19
CA ILE A 280 15.26 -17.32 4.49
C ILE A 280 14.44 -17.78 3.28
N LEU A 281 14.90 -17.50 2.06
CA LEU A 281 14.27 -17.97 0.84
C LEU A 281 14.45 -19.48 0.59
N ASN A 282 15.25 -20.17 1.39
CA ASN A 282 15.45 -21.63 1.36
C ASN A 282 15.87 -22.16 -0.01
N PHE A 283 16.84 -21.49 -0.67
CA PHE A 283 17.41 -21.98 -1.92
C PHE A 283 18.17 -23.30 -1.73
N ASP A 284 18.21 -24.13 -2.78
CA ASP A 284 19.02 -25.35 -2.79
C ASP A 284 20.50 -24.98 -2.51
N PRO A 285 21.21 -25.69 -1.62
CA PRO A 285 22.62 -25.46 -1.34
C PRO A 285 23.50 -25.44 -2.60
N LYS A 286 23.14 -26.21 -3.64
CA LYS A 286 23.89 -26.29 -4.92
C LYS A 286 23.90 -24.99 -5.71
N ILE A 287 22.91 -24.11 -5.48
CA ILE A 287 22.80 -22.83 -6.20
C ILE A 287 22.93 -21.62 -5.26
N SER A 288 22.82 -21.81 -3.95
CA SER A 288 22.78 -20.72 -2.98
C SER A 288 23.94 -19.74 -3.13
N ASP A 289 25.18 -20.22 -3.28
CA ASP A 289 26.35 -19.35 -3.44
C ASP A 289 26.33 -18.58 -4.77
N PHE A 290 25.92 -19.25 -5.84
CA PHE A 290 25.72 -18.60 -7.14
C PHE A 290 24.67 -17.47 -7.04
N ILE A 291 23.54 -17.71 -6.38
CA ILE A 291 22.50 -16.68 -6.20
C ILE A 291 23.07 -15.50 -5.40
N LYS A 292 23.75 -15.75 -4.28
CA LYS A 292 24.33 -14.69 -3.43
C LYS A 292 25.28 -13.81 -4.24
N ASP A 293 26.18 -14.41 -5.00
CA ASP A 293 27.15 -13.68 -5.80
C ASP A 293 26.46 -12.83 -6.88
N LYS A 294 25.46 -13.38 -7.58
CA LYS A 294 24.72 -12.62 -8.59
C LYS A 294 23.85 -11.51 -8.02
N LEU A 295 23.30 -11.69 -6.82
CA LEU A 295 22.59 -10.62 -6.12
C LEU A 295 23.54 -9.48 -5.73
N ARG A 296 24.74 -9.78 -5.22
CA ARG A 296 25.77 -8.78 -4.90
C ARG A 296 26.25 -8.00 -6.12
N GLU A 297 26.47 -8.69 -7.24
CA GLU A 297 26.89 -8.07 -8.51
C GLU A 297 25.81 -7.16 -9.12
N SER A 298 24.53 -7.49 -8.90
CA SER A 298 23.40 -6.84 -9.58
C SER A 298 23.17 -5.38 -9.21
N LYS A 299 23.70 -4.91 -8.07
CA LYS A 299 23.42 -3.60 -7.47
C LYS A 299 21.93 -3.23 -7.39
N THR A 300 21.05 -4.24 -7.40
CA THR A 300 19.59 -4.08 -7.42
C THR A 300 19.01 -4.77 -6.20
N GLY A 301 18.15 -4.07 -5.48
CA GLY A 301 17.48 -4.58 -4.28
C GLY A 301 16.18 -5.30 -4.59
N PHE A 302 15.66 -6.03 -3.60
CA PHE A 302 14.45 -6.83 -3.73
C PHE A 302 13.50 -6.57 -2.57
N TYR A 303 12.22 -6.36 -2.90
CA TYR A 303 11.13 -6.32 -1.95
C TYR A 303 10.18 -7.48 -2.21
N LEU A 304 10.01 -8.33 -1.19
CA LEU A 304 9.13 -9.49 -1.20
C LEU A 304 8.12 -9.35 -0.06
N GLU A 305 6.83 -9.44 -0.33
CA GLU A 305 5.80 -9.45 0.73
C GLU A 305 5.93 -10.71 1.60
N ASN A 306 6.30 -11.84 1.00
CA ASN A 306 6.51 -13.13 1.65
C ASN A 306 7.79 -13.78 1.15
N ALA A 307 8.42 -14.63 1.97
CA ALA A 307 9.61 -15.38 1.58
C ALA A 307 9.29 -16.33 0.41
N ASN A 308 9.70 -15.96 -0.80
CA ASN A 308 9.56 -16.78 -2.00
C ASN A 308 10.69 -16.54 -3.02
N GLN A 309 11.07 -17.58 -3.76
CA GLN A 309 12.19 -17.54 -4.71
C GLN A 309 11.80 -16.97 -6.09
N ARG A 310 10.50 -16.84 -6.37
CA ARG A 310 9.98 -16.58 -7.72
C ARG A 310 10.55 -15.30 -8.32
N LYS A 311 10.47 -14.17 -7.61
CA LYS A 311 10.96 -12.88 -8.13
C LYS A 311 12.48 -12.88 -8.37
N ILE A 312 13.22 -13.67 -7.60
CA ILE A 312 14.68 -13.80 -7.76
C ILE A 312 14.99 -14.56 -9.04
N PHE A 313 14.30 -15.67 -9.29
CA PHE A 313 14.46 -16.40 -10.55
C PHE A 313 13.99 -15.60 -11.76
N GLU A 314 12.86 -14.89 -11.67
CA GLU A 314 12.40 -13.96 -12.73
C GLU A 314 13.45 -12.90 -13.08
N PHE A 315 14.21 -12.43 -12.09
CA PHE A 315 15.30 -11.48 -12.30
C PHE A 315 16.55 -12.13 -12.92
N LEU A 316 16.97 -13.30 -12.43
CA LEU A 316 18.23 -13.91 -12.82
C LEU A 316 18.17 -14.71 -14.14
N PHE A 317 17.04 -15.36 -14.42
CA PHE A 317 16.88 -16.23 -15.59
C PHE A 317 17.21 -15.57 -16.94
N PRO A 318 16.81 -14.31 -17.22
CA PRO A 318 17.13 -13.66 -18.48
C PRO A 318 18.63 -13.62 -18.82
N ARG A 319 19.51 -13.65 -17.80
CA ARG A 319 20.96 -13.61 -17.98
C ARG A 319 21.65 -14.94 -17.67
N TYR A 320 21.11 -15.71 -16.72
CA TYR A 320 21.81 -16.84 -16.10
C TYR A 320 21.05 -18.17 -16.23
N LYS A 321 20.09 -18.28 -17.16
CA LYS A 321 19.29 -19.50 -17.37
C LYS A 321 20.16 -20.75 -17.43
N ASN A 322 21.22 -20.75 -18.25
CA ASN A 322 21.98 -21.96 -18.52
C ASN A 322 22.77 -22.41 -17.28
N GLU A 323 23.38 -21.48 -16.56
CA GLU A 323 24.13 -21.71 -15.33
C GLU A 323 23.20 -22.24 -14.23
N ILE A 324 22.04 -21.59 -14.04
CA ILE A 324 21.04 -22.01 -13.06
C ILE A 324 20.60 -23.46 -13.35
N ILE A 325 20.22 -23.76 -14.59
CA ILE A 325 19.72 -25.09 -14.96
C ILE A 325 20.83 -26.16 -14.89
N LYS A 326 22.07 -25.82 -15.27
CA LYS A 326 23.23 -26.70 -15.11
C LYS A 326 23.49 -27.03 -13.64
N LEU A 327 23.52 -26.04 -12.76
CA LEU A 327 23.81 -26.22 -11.33
C LEU A 327 22.71 -27.02 -10.62
N MET A 328 21.44 -26.71 -10.89
CA MET A 328 20.32 -27.36 -10.21
C MET A 328 20.02 -28.75 -10.79
N TYR A 329 20.08 -28.91 -12.12
CA TYR A 329 19.56 -30.09 -12.80
C TYR A 329 20.58 -30.91 -13.56
N GLY A 330 21.80 -30.39 -13.80
CA GLY A 330 22.87 -31.13 -14.48
C GLY A 330 22.60 -31.37 -15.97
N LEU A 331 21.81 -30.50 -16.62
CA LEU A 331 21.51 -30.60 -18.05
C LEU A 331 22.62 -30.00 -18.91
N ASN A 332 22.81 -30.53 -20.12
CA ASN A 332 23.75 -29.98 -21.09
C ASN A 332 23.13 -28.84 -21.92
N ASP A 333 23.94 -28.14 -22.71
CA ASP A 333 23.48 -26.96 -23.47
C ASP A 333 22.38 -27.29 -24.49
N ASP A 334 22.43 -28.46 -25.12
CA ASP A 334 21.44 -28.84 -26.13
C ASP A 334 20.07 -29.19 -25.53
N GLU A 335 20.06 -29.72 -24.30
CA GLU A 335 18.84 -29.95 -23.55
C GLU A 335 18.22 -28.63 -23.09
N ILE A 336 19.04 -27.70 -22.61
CA ILE A 336 18.60 -26.40 -22.13
C ILE A 336 17.99 -25.56 -23.27
N LYS A 337 18.54 -25.66 -24.49
CA LYS A 337 17.98 -25.00 -25.69
C LYS A 337 16.54 -25.43 -25.99
N LYS A 338 16.16 -26.65 -25.64
CA LYS A 338 14.81 -27.19 -25.88
C LYS A 338 13.79 -26.70 -24.85
N LEU A 339 14.25 -26.21 -23.70
CA LEU A 339 13.39 -25.69 -22.64
C LEU A 339 12.82 -24.32 -23.04
N LYS A 340 11.49 -24.23 -23.11
CA LYS A 340 10.75 -23.01 -23.44
C LYS A 340 9.75 -22.69 -22.33
N GLY A 341 9.39 -21.42 -22.21
CA GLY A 341 8.44 -20.95 -21.20
C GLY A 341 9.04 -19.98 -20.20
N GLY A 342 8.28 -19.68 -19.14
CA GLY A 342 8.73 -18.87 -18.01
C GLY A 342 9.73 -19.62 -17.11
N PRO A 343 10.39 -18.93 -16.16
CA PRO A 343 11.38 -19.54 -15.27
C PRO A 343 10.91 -20.81 -14.57
N LEU A 344 9.72 -20.78 -13.96
CA LEU A 344 9.16 -21.94 -13.25
C LEU A 344 8.84 -23.10 -14.20
N GLU A 345 8.32 -22.81 -15.40
CA GLU A 345 8.02 -23.84 -16.40
C GLU A 345 9.30 -24.54 -16.88
N ILE A 346 10.35 -23.75 -17.15
CA ILE A 346 11.67 -24.26 -17.53
C ILE A 346 12.25 -25.12 -16.41
N MET A 347 12.13 -24.69 -15.15
CA MET A 347 12.61 -25.45 -13.99
C MET A 347 11.87 -26.77 -13.81
N ASN A 348 10.55 -26.78 -14.00
CA ASN A 348 9.74 -28.00 -13.95
C ASN A 348 10.14 -28.97 -15.07
N MET A 349 10.23 -28.49 -16.32
CA MET A 349 10.69 -29.32 -17.45
C MET A 349 12.12 -29.86 -17.22
N ALA A 350 13.01 -29.06 -16.64
CA ALA A 350 14.37 -29.49 -16.32
C ALA A 350 14.39 -30.55 -15.22
N ALA A 351 13.54 -30.42 -14.21
CA ALA A 351 13.36 -31.42 -13.17
C ALA A 351 12.86 -32.75 -13.76
N ASP A 352 11.90 -32.71 -14.67
CA ASP A 352 11.36 -33.90 -15.35
C ASP A 352 12.44 -34.62 -16.17
N ILE A 353 13.24 -33.88 -16.95
CA ILE A 353 14.36 -34.47 -17.72
C ILE A 353 15.36 -35.13 -16.78
N LYS A 354 15.72 -34.46 -15.68
CA LYS A 354 16.66 -35.02 -14.69
C LYS A 354 16.10 -36.29 -14.05
N ASN A 355 14.82 -36.31 -13.69
CA ASN A 355 14.17 -37.48 -13.10
C ASN A 355 14.17 -38.65 -14.08
N ARG A 356 13.77 -38.43 -15.33
CA ARG A 356 13.85 -39.43 -16.41
C ARG A 356 15.26 -40.00 -16.56
N LYS A 357 16.28 -39.15 -16.58
CA LYS A 357 17.69 -39.59 -16.67
C LYS A 357 18.12 -40.41 -15.46
N ASN A 358 17.75 -39.98 -14.25
CA ASN A 358 18.10 -40.69 -13.03
C ASN A 358 17.51 -42.10 -12.99
N VAL A 359 16.29 -42.27 -13.50
CA VAL A 359 15.64 -43.57 -13.66
C VAL A 359 16.31 -44.37 -14.78
N ALA A 360 16.45 -43.78 -15.97
CA ALA A 360 17.04 -44.46 -17.14
C ALA A 360 18.48 -44.94 -16.89
N ASN A 361 19.30 -44.16 -16.17
CA ASN A 361 20.68 -44.55 -15.83
C ASN A 361 20.76 -45.75 -14.88
N LYS A 362 19.69 -46.07 -14.16
CA LYS A 362 19.60 -47.24 -13.28
C LYS A 362 19.07 -48.48 -14.01
N ILE A 363 18.53 -48.32 -15.22
CA ILE A 363 17.90 -49.37 -16.01
C ILE A 363 18.85 -49.80 -17.14
N VAL A 364 18.81 -51.08 -17.52
CA VAL A 364 19.55 -51.59 -18.69
C VAL A 364 19.19 -50.83 -19.96
N LYS A 365 20.16 -50.70 -20.88
CA LYS A 365 19.90 -50.08 -22.19
C LYS A 365 18.99 -50.96 -23.06
N PRO A 366 18.13 -50.36 -23.91
CA PRO A 366 17.38 -51.11 -24.92
C PRO A 366 18.28 -51.94 -25.82
N TRP A 367 17.84 -53.15 -26.16
CA TRP A 367 18.56 -54.08 -27.04
C TRP A 367 17.82 -54.36 -28.36
N SER A 368 16.54 -53.98 -28.44
CA SER A 368 15.64 -54.14 -29.57
C SER A 368 14.59 -53.00 -29.56
N GLU A 369 13.80 -52.86 -30.62
CA GLU A 369 12.74 -51.86 -30.67
C GLU A 369 11.66 -52.10 -29.58
N ASN A 370 11.30 -53.37 -29.36
CA ASN A 370 10.32 -53.77 -28.35
C ASN A 370 10.82 -53.54 -26.92
N SER A 371 12.11 -53.84 -26.65
CA SER A 371 12.71 -53.51 -25.36
C SER A 371 12.87 -52.01 -25.15
N GLY A 372 13.02 -51.22 -26.23
CA GLY A 372 12.93 -49.77 -26.19
C GLY A 372 11.58 -49.27 -25.66
N PHE A 373 10.48 -49.85 -26.14
CA PHE A 373 9.14 -49.56 -25.61
C PHE A 373 8.99 -49.98 -24.15
N LEU A 374 9.43 -51.18 -23.77
CA LEU A 374 9.39 -51.66 -22.37
C LEU A 374 10.15 -50.73 -21.42
N ILE A 375 11.39 -50.38 -21.76
CA ILE A 375 12.24 -49.52 -20.94
C ILE A 375 11.66 -48.10 -20.87
N GLY A 376 11.11 -47.58 -21.97
CA GLY A 376 10.41 -46.30 -22.00
C GLY A 376 9.19 -46.30 -21.07
N LEU A 377 8.37 -47.34 -21.14
CA LEU A 377 7.18 -47.53 -20.29
C LEU A 377 7.55 -47.54 -18.80
N ILE A 378 8.56 -48.34 -18.43
CA ILE A 378 9.07 -48.42 -17.05
C ILE A 378 9.66 -47.09 -16.60
N THR A 379 10.38 -46.40 -17.49
CA THR A 379 10.99 -45.10 -17.18
C THR A 379 9.93 -44.05 -16.90
N GLU A 380 8.87 -43.97 -17.70
CA GLU A 380 7.75 -43.04 -17.45
C GLU A 380 7.01 -43.38 -16.16
N TYR A 381 6.75 -44.67 -15.91
CA TYR A 381 6.12 -45.13 -14.67
C TYR A 381 6.91 -44.71 -13.42
N PHE A 382 8.21 -44.99 -13.37
CA PHE A 382 9.04 -44.64 -12.21
C PHE A 382 9.38 -43.15 -12.10
N SER A 383 9.31 -42.40 -13.20
CA SER A 383 9.58 -40.96 -13.19
C SER A 383 8.35 -40.13 -12.81
N HIS A 384 7.16 -40.53 -13.25
CA HIS A 384 5.95 -39.71 -13.19
C HIS A 384 4.70 -40.44 -12.63
N GLY A 385 4.82 -41.70 -12.25
CA GLY A 385 3.76 -42.49 -11.64
C GLY A 385 2.88 -43.26 -12.64
N GLU A 386 1.84 -43.89 -12.09
CA GLU A 386 0.96 -44.85 -12.80
C GLU A 386 0.34 -44.28 -14.07
N GLU A 387 -0.30 -43.11 -14.00
CA GLU A 387 -1.02 -42.51 -15.13
C GLU A 387 -0.10 -42.21 -16.32
N ALA A 388 1.11 -41.73 -16.06
CA ALA A 388 2.08 -41.44 -17.11
C ALA A 388 2.54 -42.71 -17.83
N GLY A 389 2.76 -43.80 -17.08
CA GLY A 389 3.04 -45.12 -17.64
C GLY A 389 1.89 -45.62 -18.53
N ILE A 390 0.64 -45.51 -18.07
CA ILE A 390 -0.55 -45.90 -18.84
C ILE A 390 -0.64 -45.13 -20.16
N VAL A 391 -0.52 -43.79 -20.12
CA VAL A 391 -0.59 -42.94 -21.32
C VAL A 391 0.54 -43.26 -22.30
N TYR A 392 1.76 -43.47 -21.80
CA TYR A 392 2.89 -43.86 -22.64
C TYR A 392 2.63 -45.21 -23.32
N GLY A 393 2.21 -46.21 -22.54
CA GLY A 393 1.91 -47.55 -23.01
C GLY A 393 0.84 -47.56 -24.09
N GLN A 394 -0.29 -46.88 -23.85
CA GLN A 394 -1.40 -46.79 -24.79
C GLN A 394 -1.01 -46.19 -26.14
N ARG A 395 -0.15 -45.16 -26.15
CA ARG A 395 0.28 -44.51 -27.39
C ARG A 395 1.32 -45.34 -28.14
N GLY A 396 2.24 -45.97 -27.43
CA GLY A 396 3.38 -46.67 -28.01
C GLY A 396 3.13 -48.13 -28.37
N SER A 397 2.05 -48.75 -27.90
CA SER A 397 1.80 -50.17 -28.14
C SER A 397 1.11 -50.48 -29.48
N VAL A 398 0.54 -49.48 -30.16
CA VAL A 398 -0.43 -49.70 -31.25
C VAL A 398 0.16 -50.41 -32.48
N ASP A 399 1.46 -50.29 -32.71
CA ASP A 399 2.16 -50.71 -33.93
C ASP A 399 2.77 -52.12 -33.88
N SER A 400 2.76 -52.80 -32.72
CA SER A 400 3.39 -54.11 -32.54
C SER A 400 2.61 -55.02 -31.59
N PRO A 401 2.26 -56.26 -31.99
CA PRO A 401 1.64 -57.25 -31.11
C PRO A 401 2.49 -57.54 -29.86
N ILE A 402 3.83 -57.46 -29.98
CA ILE A 402 4.75 -57.66 -28.84
C ILE A 402 4.63 -56.49 -27.86
N LYS A 403 4.61 -55.24 -28.36
CA LYS A 403 4.41 -54.05 -27.51
C LYS A 403 3.02 -54.07 -26.84
N LYS A 404 1.99 -54.57 -27.52
CA LYS A 404 0.66 -54.80 -26.91
C LYS A 404 0.69 -55.87 -25.82
N GLY A 405 1.41 -56.98 -26.00
CA GLY A 405 1.61 -57.97 -24.95
C GLY A 405 2.34 -57.38 -23.74
N ILE A 406 3.40 -56.59 -23.95
CA ILE A 406 4.10 -55.86 -22.89
C ILE A 406 3.14 -54.92 -22.14
N TYR A 407 2.33 -54.16 -22.86
CA TYR A 407 1.38 -53.21 -22.26
C TYR A 407 0.24 -53.93 -21.52
N SER A 408 -0.26 -55.05 -22.04
CA SER A 408 -1.25 -55.90 -21.38
C SER A 408 -0.72 -56.43 -20.04
N ALA A 409 0.53 -56.91 -20.00
CA ALA A 409 1.19 -57.32 -18.75
C ALA A 409 1.28 -56.17 -17.75
N PHE A 410 1.66 -54.98 -18.21
CA PHE A 410 1.76 -53.78 -17.38
C PHE A 410 0.41 -53.39 -16.75
N LEU A 411 -0.66 -53.33 -17.54
CA LEU A 411 -2.02 -53.04 -17.05
C LEU A 411 -2.51 -54.09 -16.06
N SER A 412 -2.22 -55.36 -16.31
CA SER A 412 -2.59 -56.47 -15.44
C SER A 412 -1.91 -56.38 -14.08
N VAL A 413 -0.63 -55.96 -14.03
CA VAL A 413 0.08 -55.75 -12.76
C VAL A 413 -0.53 -54.60 -11.96
N LEU A 414 -0.99 -53.54 -12.64
CA LEU A 414 -1.68 -52.41 -12.03
C LEU A 414 -3.14 -52.69 -11.67
N GLY A 415 -3.66 -53.90 -11.94
CA GLY A 415 -5.03 -54.29 -11.67
C GLY A 415 -6.07 -53.61 -12.59
N LYS A 416 -5.67 -53.14 -13.78
CA LYS A 416 -6.58 -52.55 -14.77
C LYS A 416 -7.10 -53.64 -15.70
N ASN A 417 -8.40 -53.94 -15.63
CA ASN A 417 -9.06 -54.90 -16.52
C ASN A 417 -9.43 -54.25 -17.85
N GLU A 418 -8.49 -54.24 -18.81
CA GLU A 418 -8.70 -53.79 -20.18
C GLU A 418 -8.47 -54.88 -21.22
N GLY A 419 -8.71 -56.15 -20.88
CA GLY A 419 -8.47 -57.32 -21.75
C GLY A 419 -9.15 -57.22 -23.12
N TRP A 420 -10.29 -56.54 -23.23
CA TRP A 420 -11.00 -56.29 -24.49
C TRP A 420 -10.18 -55.52 -25.55
N ARG A 421 -9.06 -54.88 -25.15
CA ARG A 421 -8.18 -54.12 -26.06
C ARG A 421 -7.13 -54.98 -26.77
N PHE A 422 -6.99 -56.24 -26.36
CA PHE A 422 -5.94 -57.14 -26.81
C PHE A 422 -6.55 -58.37 -27.48
N SER A 423 -5.86 -58.91 -28.48
CA SER A 423 -6.21 -60.22 -29.04
C SER A 423 -5.71 -61.36 -28.14
N ASP A 424 -6.29 -62.55 -28.27
CA ASP A 424 -5.93 -63.73 -27.47
C ASP A 424 -4.42 -64.05 -27.49
N SER A 425 -3.72 -63.78 -28.61
CA SER A 425 -2.28 -63.99 -28.72
C SER A 425 -1.47 -62.93 -27.96
N GLU A 426 -1.93 -61.68 -27.96
CA GLU A 426 -1.33 -60.56 -27.21
C GLU A 426 -1.56 -60.71 -25.70
N GLU A 427 -2.74 -61.19 -25.30
CA GLU A 427 -3.06 -61.46 -23.90
C GLU A 427 -2.21 -62.60 -23.33
N LYS A 428 -2.06 -63.72 -24.06
CA LYS A 428 -1.16 -64.81 -23.68
C LYS A 428 0.30 -64.38 -23.55
N LEU A 429 0.76 -63.51 -24.45
CA LEU A 429 2.10 -62.92 -24.34
C LEU A 429 2.20 -62.03 -23.09
N GLY A 430 1.14 -61.28 -22.78
CA GLY A 430 1.03 -60.50 -21.54
C GLY A 430 1.09 -61.35 -20.28
N GLU A 431 0.38 -62.48 -20.23
CA GLU A 431 0.44 -63.45 -19.13
C GLU A 431 1.87 -64.03 -18.95
N LEU A 432 2.58 -64.28 -20.05
CA LEU A 432 3.96 -64.76 -20.02
C LEU A 432 4.93 -63.70 -19.45
N ILE A 433 4.69 -62.43 -19.75
CA ILE A 433 5.52 -61.29 -19.29
C ILE A 433 5.15 -60.86 -17.86
N TYR A 434 3.90 -61.06 -17.44
CA TYR A 434 3.33 -60.63 -16.16
C TYR A 434 4.22 -60.86 -14.93
N PRO A 435 4.76 -62.08 -14.66
CA PRO A 435 5.56 -62.31 -13.45
C PRO A 435 6.81 -61.43 -13.39
N TYR A 436 7.47 -61.17 -14.54
CA TYR A 436 8.63 -60.31 -14.63
C TYR A 436 8.24 -58.84 -14.47
N MET A 437 7.17 -58.41 -15.14
CA MET A 437 6.64 -57.05 -15.02
C MET A 437 6.23 -56.73 -13.59
N LYS A 438 5.63 -57.69 -12.88
CA LYS A 438 5.25 -57.55 -11.46
C LYS A 438 6.47 -57.27 -10.58
N ASN A 439 7.54 -58.03 -10.77
CA ASN A 439 8.78 -57.84 -10.01
C ASN A 439 9.45 -56.50 -10.32
N ILE A 440 9.44 -56.09 -11.60
CA ILE A 440 9.95 -54.79 -12.05
C ILE A 440 9.17 -53.65 -11.38
N ILE A 441 7.84 -53.65 -11.45
CA ILE A 441 7.00 -52.59 -10.88
C ILE A 441 7.13 -52.53 -9.35
N ASN A 442 7.24 -53.68 -8.68
CA ASN A 442 7.50 -53.75 -7.24
C ASN A 442 8.94 -53.35 -6.84
N GLY A 443 9.80 -52.97 -7.80
CA GLY A 443 11.14 -52.47 -7.56
C GLY A 443 12.18 -53.52 -7.17
N THR A 444 11.88 -54.81 -7.32
CA THR A 444 12.77 -55.91 -6.91
C THR A 444 13.67 -56.33 -8.07
N GLU A 445 14.99 -56.19 -7.93
CA GLU A 445 16.00 -56.64 -8.92
C GLU A 445 15.67 -56.27 -10.39
N ILE A 446 15.20 -55.04 -10.63
CA ILE A 446 14.68 -54.54 -11.94
C ILE A 446 15.52 -55.01 -13.15
N ASN A 447 16.84 -54.82 -13.10
CA ASN A 447 17.73 -55.18 -14.22
C ASN A 447 17.87 -56.70 -14.44
N LYS A 448 17.74 -57.50 -13.39
CA LYS A 448 17.78 -58.97 -13.49
C LYS A 448 16.52 -59.47 -14.21
N GLU A 449 15.36 -58.94 -13.85
CA GLU A 449 14.09 -59.29 -14.48
C GLU A 449 14.02 -58.81 -15.93
N LEU A 450 14.51 -57.60 -16.22
CA LEU A 450 14.65 -57.11 -17.58
C LEU A 450 15.56 -57.99 -18.45
N ASN A 451 16.66 -58.51 -17.90
CA ASN A 451 17.53 -59.42 -18.64
C ASN A 451 16.86 -60.77 -18.96
N LYS A 452 15.97 -61.27 -18.09
CA LYS A 452 15.21 -62.50 -18.37
C LYS A 452 14.20 -62.31 -19.50
N LEU A 453 13.65 -61.11 -19.64
CA LEU A 453 12.72 -60.77 -20.73
C LEU A 453 13.37 -60.74 -22.11
N LYS A 454 14.71 -60.67 -22.22
CA LYS A 454 15.43 -60.66 -23.51
C LYS A 454 14.97 -61.78 -24.45
N ALA A 455 14.91 -63.01 -23.98
CA ALA A 455 14.52 -64.15 -24.81
C ALA A 455 13.04 -64.16 -25.24
N ILE A 456 12.21 -63.29 -24.67
CA ILE A 456 10.76 -63.25 -24.89
C ILE A 456 10.36 -62.08 -25.82
N ILE A 457 11.10 -60.96 -25.76
CA ILE A 457 10.72 -59.72 -26.44
C ILE A 457 11.73 -59.22 -27.49
N ASP A 458 12.81 -59.96 -27.74
CA ASP A 458 13.81 -59.58 -28.76
C ASP A 458 13.18 -59.44 -30.16
#